data_AF-A0A364K1H4-F1
#
_entry.id   AF-A0A364K1H4-F1
#
_cell.length_a   1.000
_cell.length_b   1.000
_cell.length_c   1.000
_cell.angle_alpha   90.00
_cell.angle_beta   90.00
_cell.angle_gamma   90.00
#
_symmetry.space_group_name_H-M   'P 1'
#
loop_
_entity.id
_entity.type
_entity.pdbx_description
1 polymer ?
#
loop_
_entity_poly.entity_id
_entity_poly.type
_entity_poly.pdbx_seq_one_letter_code
_entity_poly.pdbx_strand_id
1 'polypeptide(L)'
;MHFKMNQVKSKDILLFSLLMILTFIFVPIMVKDKLNQLLIHFGLSAFVASVYVGLCIAIILVVGGYFLLVKPYHTTWSEVGFKSFSIKKVPWLLLMTIICFGASVLSYIISVYLGAPESNTKTPILQEVDTWYSYFVVFIMAVIVSPLYEEIFYRGMIYGFLRKRINRTISLSINAVLFSIAHWPNWNILLLNLINGLLFGYVYEKTNSVYASFIVHGLINLCVLLVAV
;
A
#
# COMPACT_ATOMS: atom_id res chain seq x y z
N MET A 1 -6.55 22.56 4.95
CA MET A 1 -5.31 23.18 5.47
C MET A 1 -4.49 23.69 4.29
N HIS A 2 -3.85 24.86 4.43
CA HIS A 2 -2.87 25.38 3.47
C HIS A 2 -1.52 24.70 3.77
N PHE A 3 -1.11 23.72 2.97
CA PHE A 3 0.27 23.26 2.98
C PHE A 3 1.12 24.38 2.37
N LYS A 4 1.94 25.05 3.17
CA LYS A 4 2.93 26.00 2.66
C LYS A 4 3.97 25.18 1.90
N MET A 5 4.05 25.39 0.59
CA MET A 5 4.99 24.65 -0.26
C MET A 5 6.41 25.13 0.04
N ASN A 6 7.28 24.21 0.39
CA ASN A 6 8.71 24.45 0.52
C ASN A 6 9.37 24.34 -0.86
N GLN A 7 10.45 25.11 -1.07
CA GLN A 7 11.28 24.92 -2.24
C GLN A 7 11.94 23.53 -2.22
N VAL A 8 11.95 22.85 -3.37
CA VAL A 8 12.62 21.55 -3.56
C VAL A 8 14.13 21.77 -3.54
N LYS A 9 14.83 21.03 -2.68
CA LYS A 9 16.30 21.07 -2.53
C LYS A 9 16.95 19.82 -3.13
N SER A 10 18.24 19.89 -3.46
CA SER A 10 19.01 18.72 -3.93
C SER A 10 18.96 17.53 -2.96
N LYS A 11 19.02 17.80 -1.66
CA LYS A 11 18.85 16.80 -0.59
C LYS A 11 17.49 16.10 -0.67
N ASP A 12 16.42 16.81 -1.04
CA ASP A 12 15.08 16.23 -1.17
C ASP A 12 15.06 15.20 -2.30
N ILE A 13 15.64 15.55 -3.45
CA ILE A 13 15.72 14.69 -4.63
C ILE A 13 16.53 13.44 -4.29
N LEU A 14 17.72 13.59 -3.69
CA LEU A 14 18.58 12.48 -3.31
C LEU A 14 17.87 11.49 -2.37
N LEU A 15 17.28 11.96 -1.28
CA LEU A 15 16.62 11.09 -0.29
C LEU A 15 15.39 10.40 -0.88
N PHE A 16 14.63 11.10 -1.73
CA PHE A 16 13.49 10.50 -2.43
C PHE A 16 13.95 9.44 -3.43
N SER A 17 14.98 9.70 -4.23
CA SER A 17 15.56 8.74 -5.17
C SER A 17 16.09 7.49 -4.47
N LEU A 18 16.78 7.64 -3.34
CA LEU A 18 17.22 6.50 -2.51
C LEU A 18 16.04 5.66 -2.03
N LEU A 19 14.93 6.30 -1.63
CA LEU A 19 13.73 5.57 -1.24
C LEU A 19 13.10 4.84 -2.43
N MET A 20 13.10 5.43 -3.63
CA MET A 20 12.60 4.77 -4.84
C MET A 20 13.47 3.56 -5.21
N ILE A 21 14.80 3.66 -5.09
CA ILE A 21 15.72 2.53 -5.28
C ILE A 21 15.44 1.44 -4.25
N LEU A 22 15.25 1.80 -2.97
CA LEU A 22 14.88 0.83 -1.94
C LEU A 22 13.58 0.10 -2.30
N THR A 23 12.55 0.84 -2.70
CA THR A 23 11.19 0.34 -2.90
C THR A 23 11.03 -0.48 -4.18
N PHE A 24 11.61 -0.02 -5.30
CA PHE A 24 11.37 -0.59 -6.62
C PHE A 24 12.53 -1.41 -7.17
N ILE A 25 13.68 -1.43 -6.50
CA ILE A 25 14.85 -2.22 -6.92
C ILE A 25 15.25 -3.19 -5.80
N PHE A 26 15.63 -2.68 -4.64
CA PHE A 26 16.15 -3.53 -3.55
C PHE A 26 15.08 -4.49 -3.01
N VAL A 27 13.89 -3.98 -2.65
CA VAL A 27 12.83 -4.79 -2.06
C VAL A 27 12.36 -5.90 -2.99
N PRO A 28 12.03 -5.66 -4.27
CA PRO A 28 11.64 -6.74 -5.19
C PRO A 28 12.76 -7.78 -5.37
N ILE A 29 13.99 -7.36 -5.67
CA ILE A 29 15.07 -8.28 -6.02
C ILE A 29 15.56 -9.05 -4.78
N MET A 30 15.86 -8.34 -3.69
CA MET A 30 16.54 -8.95 -2.54
C MET A 30 15.56 -9.59 -1.56
N VAL A 31 14.39 -8.97 -1.36
CA VAL A 31 13.43 -9.42 -0.33
C VAL A 31 12.33 -10.28 -0.95
N LYS A 32 11.64 -9.80 -1.98
CA LYS A 32 10.54 -10.55 -2.59
C LYS A 32 11.04 -11.80 -3.33
N ASP A 33 12.13 -11.70 -4.09
CA ASP A 33 12.60 -12.82 -4.90
C ASP A 33 13.64 -13.67 -4.15
N LYS A 34 14.81 -13.09 -3.82
CA LYS A 34 15.93 -13.87 -3.24
C LYS A 34 15.64 -14.43 -1.85
N LEU A 35 15.12 -13.63 -0.93
CA LEU A 35 14.80 -14.13 0.42
C LEU A 35 13.68 -15.17 0.36
N ASN A 36 12.65 -14.99 -0.47
CA ASN A 36 11.60 -16.00 -0.64
C ASN A 36 12.16 -17.34 -1.13
N GLN A 37 13.02 -17.32 -2.16
CA GLN A 37 13.69 -18.52 -2.66
C GLN A 37 14.57 -19.19 -1.59
N LEU A 38 15.29 -18.38 -0.80
CA LEU A 38 16.13 -18.87 0.29
C LEU A 38 15.30 -19.59 1.37
N LEU A 39 14.18 -18.99 1.79
CA LEU A 39 13.29 -19.60 2.78
C LEU A 39 12.71 -20.93 2.29
N ILE A 40 12.25 -20.98 1.03
CA ILE A 40 11.75 -22.22 0.42
C ILE A 40 12.87 -23.27 0.32
N HIS A 41 14.08 -22.87 -0.05
CA HIS A 41 15.25 -23.77 -0.10
C HIS A 41 15.57 -24.40 1.26
N PHE A 42 15.36 -23.66 2.36
CA PHE A 42 15.48 -24.19 3.73
C PHE A 42 14.28 -25.01 4.20
N GLY A 43 13.33 -25.33 3.31
CA GLY A 43 12.24 -26.26 3.57
C GLY A 43 10.95 -25.60 4.06
N LEU A 44 10.82 -24.27 4.02
CA LEU A 44 9.56 -23.60 4.32
C LEU A 44 8.57 -23.79 3.15
N SER A 45 7.29 -23.95 3.44
CA SER A 45 6.25 -23.93 2.39
C SER A 45 6.16 -22.55 1.74
N ALA A 46 5.66 -22.50 0.50
CA ALA A 46 5.49 -21.25 -0.23
C ALA A 46 4.60 -20.26 0.54
N PHE A 47 3.51 -20.75 1.14
CA PHE A 47 2.67 -19.96 2.03
C PHE A 47 3.46 -19.31 3.18
N VAL A 48 4.18 -20.10 3.99
CA VAL A 48 4.89 -19.60 5.17
C VAL A 48 6.01 -18.64 4.77
N ALA A 49 6.76 -18.96 3.72
CA ALA A 49 7.79 -18.07 3.17
C ALA A 49 7.20 -16.70 2.77
N SER A 50 6.04 -16.70 2.11
CA SER A 50 5.37 -15.46 1.68
C SER A 50 4.95 -14.57 2.86
N VAL A 51 4.53 -15.16 3.98
CA VAL A 51 4.17 -14.42 5.20
C VAL A 51 5.40 -13.70 5.77
N TYR A 52 6.52 -14.42 5.91
CA TYR A 52 7.78 -13.82 6.41
C TYR A 52 8.32 -12.74 5.49
N VAL A 53 8.28 -12.98 4.18
CA VAL A 53 8.69 -11.99 3.17
C VAL A 53 7.82 -10.74 3.26
N GLY A 54 6.49 -10.89 3.36
CA GLY A 54 5.57 -9.76 3.53
C GLY A 54 5.86 -8.93 4.78
N LEU A 55 6.13 -9.58 5.92
CA LEU A 55 6.55 -8.91 7.15
C LEU A 55 7.88 -8.17 6.99
N CYS A 56 8.86 -8.78 6.33
CA CYS A 56 10.15 -8.14 6.06
C CYS A 56 9.99 -6.89 5.19
N ILE A 57 9.16 -6.97 4.13
CA ILE A 57 8.86 -5.83 3.26
C ILE A 57 8.23 -4.69 4.08
N ALA A 58 7.22 -4.99 4.90
CA ALA A 58 6.55 -4.01 5.75
C ALA A 58 7.56 -3.27 6.65
N ILE A 59 8.42 -4.02 7.34
CA ILE A 59 9.44 -3.47 8.24
C ILE A 59 10.44 -2.62 7.46
N ILE A 60 11.01 -3.14 6.38
CA ILE A 60 12.05 -2.47 5.60
C ILE A 60 11.52 -1.15 5.02
N LEU A 61 10.31 -1.13 4.46
CA LEU A 61 9.74 0.08 3.87
C LEU A 61 9.39 1.13 4.93
N VAL A 62 8.77 0.74 6.05
CA VAL A 62 8.45 1.70 7.13
C VAL A 62 9.73 2.25 7.76
N VAL A 63 10.72 1.41 8.04
CA VAL A 63 12.01 1.83 8.63
C VAL A 63 12.80 2.68 7.63
N GLY A 64 12.88 2.27 6.37
CA GLY A 64 13.53 3.04 5.30
C GLY A 64 12.88 4.39 5.08
N GLY A 65 11.55 4.44 5.00
CA GLY A 65 10.78 5.67 4.92
C GLY A 65 10.99 6.58 6.14
N TYR A 66 11.07 6.00 7.34
CA TYR A 66 11.39 6.75 8.55
C TYR A 66 12.78 7.41 8.46
N PHE A 67 13.82 6.65 8.14
CA PHE A 67 15.19 7.18 8.09
C PHE A 67 15.45 8.11 6.92
N LEU A 68 14.75 7.96 5.79
CA LEU A 68 14.95 8.78 4.59
C LEU A 68 14.03 10.00 4.53
N LEU A 69 12.77 9.90 4.99
CA LEU A 69 11.77 10.97 4.82
C LEU A 69 11.21 11.55 6.12
N VAL A 70 11.27 10.83 7.25
CA VAL A 70 10.72 11.34 8.53
C VAL A 70 11.81 11.98 9.37
N LYS A 71 12.83 11.20 9.76
CA LYS A 71 13.93 11.61 10.63
C LYS A 71 14.72 12.81 10.10
N PRO A 72 15.13 12.88 8.81
CA PRO A 72 15.97 13.99 8.31
C PRO A 72 15.27 15.35 8.26
N TYR A 73 13.94 15.36 8.38
CA TYR A 73 13.10 16.56 8.35
C TYR A 73 12.41 16.81 9.69
N HIS A 74 12.73 16.03 10.73
CA HIS A 74 12.10 16.10 12.05
C HIS A 74 10.56 16.05 11.97
N THR A 75 10.01 15.31 11.00
CA THR A 75 8.57 15.18 10.83
C THR A 75 8.01 14.41 12.01
N THR A 76 6.99 14.97 12.67
CA THR A 76 6.33 14.33 13.81
C THR A 76 5.40 13.20 13.35
N TRP A 77 5.12 12.21 14.21
CA TRP A 77 4.12 11.17 13.93
C TRP A 77 2.73 11.74 13.64
N SER A 78 2.40 12.87 14.25
CA SER A 78 1.18 13.62 13.95
C SER A 78 1.16 14.09 12.49
N GLU A 79 2.27 14.60 11.96
CA GLU A 79 2.38 15.01 10.55
C GLU A 79 2.44 13.83 9.58
N VAL A 80 2.94 12.67 10.00
CA VAL A 80 2.79 11.39 9.27
C VAL A 80 1.33 10.93 9.26
N GLY A 81 0.45 11.52 10.07
CA GLY A 81 -0.97 11.23 10.07
C GLY A 81 -1.39 10.16 11.09
N PHE A 82 -0.58 9.89 12.11
CA PHE A 82 -1.02 9.19 13.32
C PHE A 82 -1.91 10.12 14.16
N LYS A 83 -3.07 10.47 13.60
CA LYS A 83 -4.12 11.29 14.21
C LYS A 83 -5.43 10.54 14.17
N SER A 84 -6.21 10.64 15.23
CA SER A 84 -7.60 10.20 15.20
C SER A 84 -8.41 11.07 14.23
N PHE A 85 -9.52 10.52 13.74
CA PHE A 85 -10.50 11.25 12.96
C PHE A 85 -11.84 11.25 13.70
N SER A 86 -12.68 12.25 13.43
CA SER A 86 -14.00 12.33 14.07
C SER A 86 -14.89 11.16 13.67
N ILE A 87 -15.53 10.51 14.64
CA ILE A 87 -16.49 9.42 14.41
C ILE A 87 -17.63 9.83 13.46
N LYS A 88 -17.96 11.12 13.38
CA LYS A 88 -18.95 11.67 12.44
C LYS A 88 -18.57 11.43 10.96
N LYS A 89 -17.29 11.13 10.68
CA LYS A 89 -16.82 10.78 9.33
C LYS A 89 -17.02 9.31 8.97
N VAL A 90 -17.43 8.44 9.91
CA VAL A 90 -17.61 7.00 9.64
C VAL A 90 -18.58 6.72 8.47
N PRO A 91 -19.78 7.35 8.40
CA PRO A 91 -20.67 7.12 7.25
C PRO A 91 -20.03 7.50 5.91
N TRP A 92 -19.20 8.56 5.90
CA TRP A 92 -18.46 8.97 4.71
C TRP A 92 -17.34 7.99 4.36
N LEU A 93 -16.64 7.40 5.34
CA LEU A 93 -15.65 6.34 5.08
C LEU A 93 -16.30 5.07 4.53
N LEU A 94 -17.49 4.70 5.03
CA LEU A 94 -18.27 3.59 4.48
C LEU A 94 -18.70 3.86 3.03
N LEU A 95 -19.17 5.07 2.72
CA LEU A 95 -19.45 5.48 1.35
C LEU A 95 -18.19 5.41 0.46
N MET A 96 -17.04 5.90 0.94
CA MET A 96 -15.78 5.79 0.21
C MET A 96 -15.39 4.33 -0.03
N THR A 97 -15.64 3.44 0.94
CA THR A 97 -15.42 1.99 0.79
C THR A 97 -16.31 1.41 -0.32
N ILE A 98 -17.61 1.74 -0.35
CA ILE A 98 -18.50 1.28 -1.43
C ILE A 98 -18.03 1.78 -2.80
N ILE A 99 -17.61 3.05 -2.89
CA ILE A 99 -17.08 3.62 -4.14
C ILE A 99 -15.78 2.92 -4.56
N CYS A 100 -14.84 2.70 -3.63
CA CYS A 100 -13.59 1.99 -3.92
C CYS A 100 -13.86 0.54 -4.37
N PHE A 101 -14.83 -0.14 -3.76
CA PHE A 101 -15.19 -1.51 -4.12
C PHE A 101 -15.78 -1.56 -5.53
N GLY A 102 -16.76 -0.70 -5.84
CA GLY A 102 -17.33 -0.60 -7.18
C GLY A 102 -16.29 -0.24 -8.24
N ALA A 103 -15.38 0.69 -7.93
CA ALA A 103 -14.27 1.04 -8.81
C ALA A 103 -13.28 -0.12 -9.01
N SER A 104 -13.04 -0.91 -7.97
CA SER A 104 -12.18 -2.10 -8.03
C SER A 104 -12.78 -3.18 -8.93
N VAL A 105 -14.08 -3.46 -8.79
CA VAL A 105 -14.82 -4.39 -9.66
C VAL A 105 -14.78 -3.92 -11.12
N LEU A 106 -15.08 -2.65 -11.37
CA LEU A 106 -15.04 -2.09 -12.72
C LEU A 106 -13.62 -2.16 -13.32
N SER A 107 -12.59 -1.84 -12.54
CA SER A 107 -11.20 -1.92 -12.98
C SER A 107 -10.79 -3.34 -13.35
N TYR A 108 -11.23 -4.32 -12.56
CA TYR A 108 -11.00 -5.74 -12.84
C TYR A 108 -11.66 -6.15 -14.17
N ILE A 109 -12.94 -5.81 -14.36
CA ILE A 109 -13.68 -6.08 -15.60
C ILE A 109 -12.96 -5.47 -16.80
N ILE A 110 -12.57 -4.19 -16.73
CA ILE A 110 -11.81 -3.51 -17.78
C ILE A 110 -10.49 -4.25 -18.07
N SER A 111 -9.76 -4.67 -17.02
CA SER A 111 -8.49 -5.38 -17.20
C SER A 111 -8.65 -6.70 -17.96
N VAL A 112 -9.71 -7.46 -17.68
CA VAL A 112 -10.04 -8.71 -18.39
C VAL A 112 -10.38 -8.41 -19.85
N TYR A 113 -11.19 -7.39 -20.14
CA TYR A 113 -11.50 -6.98 -21.52
C TYR A 113 -10.27 -6.52 -22.31
N LEU A 114 -9.25 -5.98 -21.63
CA LEU A 114 -7.98 -5.58 -22.24
C LEU A 114 -6.99 -6.75 -22.40
N GLY A 115 -7.40 -7.97 -22.06
CA GLY A 115 -6.58 -9.18 -22.21
C GLY A 115 -5.60 -9.43 -21.06
N ALA A 116 -5.82 -8.85 -19.88
CA ALA A 116 -5.04 -9.22 -18.71
C ALA A 116 -5.31 -10.69 -18.32
N PRO A 117 -4.29 -11.45 -17.90
CA PRO A 117 -4.49 -12.83 -17.47
C PRO A 117 -5.49 -12.90 -16.30
N GLU A 118 -6.45 -13.84 -16.36
CA GLU A 118 -7.42 -14.05 -15.29
C GLU A 118 -6.77 -14.57 -13.99
N SER A 119 -5.60 -15.22 -14.10
CA SER A 119 -4.90 -15.77 -12.95
C SER A 119 -4.21 -14.69 -12.11
N ASN A 120 -4.70 -14.49 -10.90
CA ASN A 120 -3.96 -13.80 -9.84
C ASN A 120 -2.84 -14.72 -9.33
N THR A 121 -1.61 -14.24 -9.27
CA THR A 121 -0.47 -15.00 -8.71
C THR A 121 -0.64 -15.40 -7.24
N LYS A 122 -1.64 -14.83 -6.54
CA LYS A 122 -2.01 -15.17 -5.15
C LYS A 122 -3.01 -16.32 -5.05
N THR A 123 -3.75 -16.67 -6.10
CA THR A 123 -4.75 -17.76 -6.08
C THR A 123 -4.14 -19.12 -5.75
N PRO A 124 -2.95 -19.50 -6.27
CA PRO A 124 -2.32 -20.78 -5.90
C PRO A 124 -1.94 -20.85 -4.41
N ILE A 125 -1.48 -19.74 -3.82
CA ILE A 125 -1.14 -19.70 -2.38
C ILE A 125 -2.41 -19.85 -1.54
N LEU A 126 -3.52 -19.23 -1.93
CA LEU A 126 -4.81 -19.40 -1.25
C LEU A 126 -5.38 -20.81 -1.40
N GLN A 127 -4.98 -21.56 -2.43
CA GLN A 127 -5.35 -22.98 -2.60
C GLN A 127 -4.53 -23.92 -1.70
N GLU A 128 -3.35 -23.49 -1.23
CA GLU A 128 -2.57 -24.21 -0.19
C GLU A 128 -3.13 -23.99 1.23
N VAL A 129 -4.10 -23.09 1.39
CA VAL A 129 -4.71 -22.78 2.68
C VAL A 129 -5.86 -23.75 2.93
N ASP A 130 -5.61 -24.76 3.76
CA ASP A 130 -6.57 -25.83 4.09
C ASP A 130 -6.99 -25.85 5.57
N THR A 131 -6.31 -25.07 6.43
CA THR A 131 -6.62 -24.97 7.85
C THR A 131 -7.20 -23.61 8.25
N TRP A 132 -8.06 -23.61 9.28
CA TRP A 132 -8.59 -22.37 9.86
C TRP A 132 -7.49 -21.41 10.32
N TYR A 133 -6.35 -21.95 10.78
CA TYR A 133 -5.20 -21.15 11.20
C TYR A 133 -4.56 -20.42 10.01
N SER A 134 -4.35 -21.12 8.90
CA SER A 134 -3.81 -20.51 7.68
C SER A 134 -4.74 -19.42 7.13
N TYR A 135 -6.07 -19.63 7.15
CA TYR A 135 -7.04 -18.58 6.78
C TYR A 135 -6.97 -17.37 7.71
N PHE A 136 -6.83 -17.60 9.01
CA PHE A 136 -6.68 -16.51 9.98
C PHE A 136 -5.40 -15.70 9.72
N VAL A 137 -4.28 -16.36 9.42
CA VAL A 137 -3.02 -15.69 9.06
C VAL A 137 -3.17 -14.88 7.77
N VAL A 138 -3.81 -15.43 6.73
CA VAL A 138 -4.11 -14.71 5.48
C VAL A 138 -4.96 -13.46 5.78
N PHE A 139 -6.01 -13.59 6.58
CA PHE A 139 -6.85 -12.47 6.96
C PHE A 139 -6.03 -11.37 7.65
N ILE A 140 -5.25 -11.72 8.68
CA ILE A 140 -4.41 -10.74 9.39
C ILE A 140 -3.43 -10.06 8.43
N MET A 141 -2.76 -10.82 7.57
CA MET A 141 -1.79 -10.28 6.63
C MET A 141 -2.43 -9.38 5.57
N ALA A 142 -3.52 -9.82 4.93
CA ALA A 142 -4.14 -9.13 3.81
C ALA A 142 -5.02 -7.95 4.23
N VAL A 143 -5.71 -8.05 5.37
CA VAL A 143 -6.71 -7.06 5.81
C VAL A 143 -6.13 -6.05 6.80
N ILE A 144 -5.13 -6.45 7.59
CA ILE A 144 -4.59 -5.62 8.68
C ILE A 144 -3.15 -5.20 8.37
N VAL A 145 -2.23 -6.15 8.27
CA VAL A 145 -0.79 -5.84 8.19
C VAL A 145 -0.48 -5.11 6.90
N SER A 146 -0.87 -5.65 5.72
CA SER A 146 -0.57 -5.04 4.43
C SER A 146 -1.13 -3.62 4.31
N PRO A 147 -2.44 -3.42 4.53
CA PRO A 147 -3.01 -2.07 4.45
C PRO A 147 -2.37 -1.12 5.45
N LEU A 148 -2.09 -1.55 6.68
CA LEU A 148 -1.53 -0.66 7.69
C LEU A 148 -0.16 -0.12 7.29
N TYR A 149 0.80 -1.00 6.94
CA TYR A 149 2.14 -0.52 6.59
C TYR A 149 2.12 0.27 5.28
N GLU A 150 1.29 -0.11 4.32
CA GLU A 150 1.15 0.59 3.05
C GLU A 150 0.59 1.99 3.24
N GLU A 151 -0.44 2.18 4.07
CA GLU A 151 -0.98 3.51 4.36
C GLU A 151 0.03 4.39 5.11
N ILE A 152 0.77 3.83 6.08
CA ILE A 152 1.85 4.55 6.76
C ILE A 152 2.89 5.01 5.74
N PHE A 153 3.36 4.10 4.89
CA PHE A 153 4.44 4.35 3.95
C PHE A 153 4.04 5.29 2.82
N TYR A 154 2.96 4.98 2.11
CA TYR A 154 2.53 5.76 0.96
C TYR A 154 1.85 7.06 1.37
N ARG A 155 0.93 7.06 2.34
CA ARG A 155 0.13 8.26 2.65
C ARG A 155 0.85 9.11 3.69
N GLY A 156 1.27 8.48 4.78
CA GLY A 156 1.95 9.20 5.86
C GLY A 156 3.32 9.75 5.46
N MET A 157 4.16 8.94 4.80
CA MET A 157 5.53 9.33 4.48
C MET A 157 5.69 9.92 3.08
N ILE A 158 5.41 9.14 2.01
CA ILE A 158 5.64 9.59 0.63
C ILE A 158 4.72 10.77 0.27
N TYR A 159 3.41 10.61 0.44
CA TYR A 159 2.45 11.68 0.12
C TYR A 159 2.66 12.90 1.02
N GLY A 160 2.82 12.71 2.33
CA GLY A 160 3.14 13.80 3.26
C GLY A 160 4.40 14.59 2.85
N PHE A 161 5.45 13.89 2.42
CA PHE A 161 6.69 14.49 1.92
C PHE A 161 6.47 15.29 0.62
N LEU A 162 5.76 14.73 -0.36
CA LEU A 162 5.44 15.38 -1.64
C LEU A 162 4.54 16.60 -1.42
N ARG A 163 3.50 16.45 -0.60
CA ARG A 163 2.47 17.48 -0.38
C ARG A 163 3.01 18.75 0.24
N LYS A 164 4.13 18.67 0.98
CA LYS A 164 4.89 19.81 1.52
C LYS A 164 5.74 20.55 0.47
N ARG A 165 5.87 20.04 -0.76
CA ARG A 165 6.77 20.57 -1.81
C ARG A 165 6.08 20.88 -3.12
N ILE A 166 5.06 20.09 -3.48
CA ILE A 166 4.31 20.25 -4.72
C ILE A 166 2.81 20.28 -4.44
N ASN A 167 2.02 20.67 -5.44
CA ASN A 167 0.58 20.82 -5.27
C ASN A 167 -0.12 19.47 -5.01
N ARG A 168 -1.35 19.56 -4.48
CA ARG A 168 -2.16 18.40 -4.08
C ARG A 168 -2.36 17.40 -5.22
N THR A 169 -2.75 17.88 -6.39
CA THR A 169 -3.12 17.02 -7.52
C THR A 169 -1.92 16.20 -7.97
N ILE A 170 -0.77 16.85 -8.19
CA ILE A 170 0.46 16.15 -8.59
C ILE A 170 0.91 15.19 -7.50
N SER A 171 0.85 15.59 -6.22
CA SER A 171 1.21 14.71 -5.09
C SER A 171 0.35 13.45 -5.05
N LEU A 172 -0.97 13.57 -5.25
CA LEU A 172 -1.89 12.44 -5.27
C LEU A 172 -1.61 11.52 -6.46
N SER A 173 -1.44 12.10 -7.65
CA SER A 173 -1.15 11.34 -8.87
C SER A 173 0.15 10.56 -8.75
N ILE A 174 1.25 11.19 -8.31
CA ILE A 174 2.54 10.51 -8.11
C ILE A 174 2.38 9.40 -7.07
N ASN A 175 1.74 9.67 -5.93
CA ASN A 175 1.58 8.67 -4.89
C ASN A 175 0.78 7.44 -5.36
N ALA A 176 -0.31 7.66 -6.10
CA ALA A 176 -1.14 6.59 -6.64
C ALA A 176 -0.40 5.77 -7.72
N VAL A 177 0.38 6.42 -8.58
CA VAL A 177 1.23 5.74 -9.58
C VAL A 177 2.28 4.88 -8.89
N LEU A 178 2.98 5.40 -7.88
CA LEU A 178 3.97 4.64 -7.11
C LEU A 178 3.33 3.45 -6.39
N PHE A 179 2.13 3.62 -5.83
CA PHE A 179 1.37 2.54 -5.22
C PHE A 179 0.99 1.46 -6.23
N SER A 180 0.51 1.84 -7.41
CA SER A 180 0.17 0.91 -8.50
C SER A 180 1.39 0.13 -9.01
N ILE A 181 2.49 0.82 -9.35
CA ILE A 181 3.70 0.19 -9.90
C ILE A 181 4.34 -0.79 -8.91
N ALA A 182 4.19 -0.58 -7.61
CA ALA A 182 4.74 -1.50 -6.60
C ALA A 182 4.12 -2.90 -6.67
N HIS A 183 2.98 -3.04 -7.34
CA HIS A 183 2.27 -4.31 -7.54
C HIS A 183 2.59 -5.01 -8.86
N TRP A 184 3.45 -4.41 -9.70
CA TRP A 184 3.98 -5.04 -10.91
C TRP A 184 4.69 -6.38 -10.60
N PRO A 185 4.61 -7.40 -11.47
CA PRO A 185 3.98 -7.46 -12.80
C PRO A 185 2.53 -7.95 -12.82
N ASN A 186 1.78 -7.84 -11.71
CA ASN A 186 0.38 -8.31 -11.68
C ASN A 186 -0.54 -7.33 -12.45
N TRP A 187 -0.60 -7.51 -13.77
CA TRP A 187 -1.26 -6.59 -14.71
C TRP A 187 -2.72 -6.30 -14.38
N ASN A 188 -3.46 -7.33 -13.97
CA ASN A 188 -4.88 -7.25 -13.66
C ASN A 188 -5.22 -6.37 -12.44
N ILE A 189 -4.24 -6.10 -11.55
CA ILE A 189 -4.45 -5.25 -10.37
C ILE A 189 -3.82 -3.86 -10.50
N LEU A 190 -3.08 -3.54 -11.58
CA LEU A 190 -2.42 -2.23 -11.72
C LEU A 190 -3.42 -1.09 -11.82
N LEU A 191 -4.42 -1.20 -12.70
CA LEU A 191 -5.46 -0.18 -12.86
C LEU A 191 -6.27 -0.01 -11.58
N LEU A 192 -6.66 -1.13 -10.97
CA LEU A 192 -7.34 -1.15 -9.68
C LEU A 192 -6.52 -0.41 -8.61
N ASN A 193 -5.23 -0.73 -8.47
CA ASN A 193 -4.36 -0.12 -7.48
C ASN A 193 -4.10 1.37 -7.77
N LEU A 194 -4.08 1.78 -9.04
CA LEU A 194 -3.97 3.20 -9.39
C LEU A 194 -5.19 3.98 -8.89
N ILE A 195 -6.40 3.47 -9.15
CA ILE A 195 -7.64 4.12 -8.72
C ILE A 195 -7.77 4.08 -7.20
N ASN A 196 -7.52 2.94 -6.58
CA ASN A 196 -7.53 2.80 -5.12
C ASN A 196 -6.49 3.72 -4.47
N GLY A 197 -5.27 3.81 -5.02
CA GLY A 197 -4.25 4.74 -4.55
C GLY A 197 -4.71 6.22 -4.56
N LEU A 198 -5.43 6.63 -5.61
CA LEU A 198 -6.03 7.98 -5.67
C LEU A 198 -7.11 8.16 -4.59
N LEU A 199 -7.99 7.17 -4.40
CA LEU A 199 -9.09 7.23 -3.44
C LEU A 199 -8.59 7.20 -2.00
N PHE A 200 -7.67 6.30 -1.67
CA PHE A 200 -7.03 6.22 -0.35
C PHE A 200 -6.23 7.49 -0.04
N GLY A 201 -5.52 8.04 -1.02
CA GLY A 201 -4.85 9.34 -0.90
C GLY A 201 -5.84 10.49 -0.69
N TYR A 202 -7.00 10.47 -1.36
CA TYR A 202 -8.06 11.46 -1.16
C TYR A 202 -8.68 11.36 0.25
N VAL A 203 -8.92 10.13 0.74
CA VAL A 203 -9.36 9.89 2.12
C VAL A 203 -8.35 10.47 3.11
N TYR A 204 -7.06 10.24 2.90
CA TYR A 204 -6.00 10.79 3.72
C TYR A 204 -6.00 12.33 3.66
N GLU A 205 -6.04 12.95 2.48
CA GLU A 205 -6.03 14.42 2.32
C GLU A 205 -7.23 15.09 3.03
N LYS A 206 -8.39 14.42 3.11
CA LYS A 206 -9.59 14.93 3.79
C LYS A 206 -9.62 14.69 5.29
N THR A 207 -8.88 13.70 5.77
CA THR A 207 -8.92 13.28 7.19
C THR A 207 -7.64 13.61 7.95
N ASN A 208 -6.52 13.76 7.24
CA ASN A 208 -5.16 13.83 7.76
C ASN A 208 -4.85 12.68 8.73
N SER A 209 -5.37 11.49 8.42
CA SER A 209 -5.32 10.33 9.28
C SER A 209 -5.00 9.09 8.45
N VAL A 210 -3.87 8.45 8.77
CA VAL A 210 -3.51 7.13 8.22
C VAL A 210 -4.58 6.10 8.61
N TYR A 211 -5.12 6.19 9.83
CA TYR A 211 -6.15 5.27 10.30
C TYR A 211 -7.43 5.32 9.46
N ALA A 212 -7.84 6.50 9.00
CA ALA A 212 -9.02 6.63 8.16
C ALA A 212 -8.84 5.91 6.81
N SER A 213 -7.70 6.12 6.15
CA SER A 213 -7.39 5.42 4.89
C SER A 213 -7.15 3.93 5.10
N PHE A 214 -6.52 3.55 6.21
CA PHE A 214 -6.31 2.15 6.60
C PHE A 214 -7.63 1.40 6.76
N ILE A 215 -8.63 2.01 7.40
CA ILE A 215 -9.95 1.38 7.54
C ILE A 215 -10.59 1.14 6.17
N VAL A 216 -10.59 2.15 5.29
CA VAL A 216 -11.16 1.99 3.94
C VAL A 216 -10.40 0.91 3.16
N HIS A 217 -9.07 0.94 3.17
CA HIS A 217 -8.22 -0.02 2.47
C HIS A 217 -8.39 -1.45 3.02
N GLY A 218 -8.35 -1.62 4.34
CA GLY A 218 -8.59 -2.91 4.99
C GLY A 218 -9.96 -3.47 4.66
N LEU A 219 -11.01 -2.65 4.68
CA LEU A 219 -12.36 -3.08 4.28
C LEU A 219 -12.43 -3.50 2.81
N ILE A 220 -11.73 -2.81 1.90
CA ILE A 220 -11.62 -3.23 0.50
C ILE A 220 -10.93 -4.58 0.38
N ASN A 221 -9.78 -4.77 1.06
CA ASN A 221 -9.09 -6.05 1.03
C ASN A 221 -9.92 -7.16 1.66
N LEU A 222 -10.72 -6.87 2.68
CA LEU A 222 -11.67 -7.82 3.24
C LEU A 222 -12.73 -8.23 2.22
N CYS A 223 -13.37 -7.27 1.54
CA CYS A 223 -14.35 -7.56 0.49
C CYS A 223 -13.75 -8.41 -0.63
N VAL A 224 -12.53 -8.08 -1.09
CA VAL A 224 -11.83 -8.84 -2.12
C VAL A 224 -11.49 -10.25 -1.63
N LEU A 225 -11.01 -10.38 -0.39
CA LEU A 225 -10.70 -11.69 0.20
C LEU A 225 -11.95 -12.56 0.26
N LEU A 226 -13.07 -12.04 0.76
CA LEU A 226 -14.34 -12.78 0.86
C LEU A 226 -14.93 -13.21 -0.50
N VAL A 227 -14.56 -12.55 -1.59
CA VAL A 227 -14.97 -12.95 -2.95
C VAL A 227 -14.00 -14.00 -3.54
N ALA A 228 -12.76 -14.02 -3.04
CA ALA A 228 -11.70 -14.90 -3.53
C ALA A 228 -11.65 -16.27 -2.85
N VAL A 229 -12.26 -16.42 -1.67
CA VAL A 229 -12.46 -17.71 -0.96
C VAL A 229 -13.86 -18.22 -1.19
#